data_AF-A0A7Y9H3M0-F1
#
_entry.id   AF-A0A7Y9H3M0-F1
#
_cell.length_a   1.000
_cell.length_b   1.000
_cell.length_c   1.000
_cell.angle_alpha   90.00
_cell.angle_beta   90.00
_cell.angle_gamma   90.00
#
_symmetry.space_group_name_H-M   'P 1'
#
loop_
_entity.id
_entity.type
_entity.pdbx_description
1 polymer ?
#
loop_
_entity_poly.entity_id
_entity_poly.type
_entity_poly.pdbx_seq_one_letter_code
_entity_poly.pdbx_strand_id
1 'polypeptide(L)'
;MSEIAIKMETIYHVAHDVLPEKATLFAGRASDVTEAIEPVLAQVALAGNHAIASDLGSLSVEIFAHLRELVRTFNDSATALDRIADDFVAVDDAARLWFEGQQQYVGDPDLPAEPTAPEV
;
A
#
# COMPACT_ATOMS: atom_id res chain seq x y z
N MET A 1 -21.60 -7.28 9.67
CA MET A 1 -20.27 -7.24 9.03
C MET A 1 -19.26 -6.92 10.12
N SER A 2 -18.13 -7.63 10.22
CA SER A 2 -17.13 -7.37 11.26
C SER A 2 -16.35 -6.08 10.96
N GLU A 3 -15.78 -5.45 11.98
CA GLU A 3 -14.92 -4.26 11.82
C GLU A 3 -13.69 -4.57 10.95
N ILE A 4 -13.18 -5.80 11.02
CA ILE A 4 -12.07 -6.30 10.19
C ILE A 4 -12.47 -6.28 8.71
N ALA A 5 -13.67 -6.74 8.35
CA ALA A 5 -14.13 -6.76 6.96
C ALA A 5 -14.19 -5.36 6.34
N ILE A 6 -14.66 -4.35 7.09
CA ILE A 6 -14.73 -2.94 6.63
C ILE A 6 -13.32 -2.38 6.41
N LYS A 7 -12.39 -2.69 7.32
CA LYS A 7 -10.98 -2.26 7.18
C LYS A 7 -10.30 -2.94 6.00
N MET A 8 -10.57 -4.22 5.75
CA MET A 8 -10.02 -4.94 4.59
C MET A 8 -10.56 -4.39 3.27
N GLU A 9 -11.86 -4.12 3.18
CA GLU A 9 -12.46 -3.46 2.01
C GLU A 9 -11.78 -2.12 1.70
N THR A 10 -11.48 -1.34 2.75
CA THR A 10 -10.75 -0.07 2.60
C THR A 10 -9.34 -0.29 2.07
N ILE A 11 -8.62 -1.30 2.57
CA ILE A 11 -7.26 -1.63 2.10
C ILE A 11 -7.29 -2.05 0.63
N TYR A 12 -8.24 -2.92 0.24
CA TYR A 12 -8.40 -3.34 -1.14
C TYR A 12 -8.73 -2.17 -2.07
N HIS A 13 -9.59 -1.24 -1.65
CA HIS A 13 -9.89 -0.04 -2.43
C HIS A 13 -8.64 0.84 -2.62
N VAL A 14 -7.84 1.01 -1.57
CA VAL A 14 -6.60 1.78 -1.66
C VAL A 14 -5.59 1.11 -2.60
N ALA A 15 -5.43 -0.21 -2.50
CA ALA A 15 -4.49 -0.98 -3.31
C ALA A 15 -4.88 -1.03 -4.79
N HIS A 16 -6.16 -1.21 -5.11
CA HIS A 16 -6.62 -1.43 -6.49
C HIS A 16 -7.01 -0.15 -7.23
N ASP A 17 -7.51 0.86 -6.52
CA ASP A 17 -8.03 2.07 -7.16
C ASP A 17 -7.11 3.26 -6.91
N VAL A 18 -6.89 3.61 -5.64
CA VAL A 18 -6.26 4.88 -5.26
C VAL A 18 -4.79 4.92 -5.65
N LEU A 19 -3.98 3.93 -5.25
CA LEU A 19 -2.55 3.93 -5.54
C LEU A 19 -2.25 3.80 -7.04
N PRO A 20 -2.93 2.93 -7.81
CA PRO A 20 -2.77 2.85 -9.27
C PRO A 20 -3.22 4.12 -10.01
N GLU A 21 -4.28 4.79 -9.54
CA GLU A 21 -4.68 6.09 -10.10
C GLU A 21 -3.58 7.15 -9.89
N LYS A 22 -3.00 7.22 -8.68
CA LYS A 22 -1.87 8.13 -8.41
C LYS A 22 -0.65 7.77 -9.25
N ALA A 23 -0.32 6.50 -9.38
CA ALA A 23 0.76 6.04 -10.23
C ALA A 23 0.55 6.49 -11.70
N THR A 24 -0.68 6.35 -12.22
CA THR A 24 -1.04 6.81 -13.56
C THR A 24 -0.89 8.32 -13.70
N LEU A 25 -1.36 9.09 -12.72
CA LEU A 25 -1.24 10.55 -12.71
C LEU A 25 0.23 10.99 -12.79
N PHE A 26 1.09 10.44 -11.92
CA PHE A 26 2.51 10.79 -11.89
C PHE A 26 3.27 10.33 -13.13
N ALA A 27 2.90 9.20 -13.72
CA ALA A 27 3.44 8.76 -15.01
C ALA A 27 3.09 9.75 -16.13
N GLY A 28 1.85 10.25 -16.16
CA GLY A 28 1.44 11.31 -17.09
C GLY A 28 2.25 12.59 -16.90
N ARG A 29 2.43 13.04 -15.64
CA ARG A 29 3.27 14.21 -15.33
C ARG A 29 4.72 14.05 -15.75
N ALA A 30 5.27 12.83 -15.68
CA ALA A 30 6.62 12.56 -16.16
C ALA A 30 6.72 12.78 -17.68
N SER A 31 5.71 12.34 -18.44
CA SER A 31 5.63 12.59 -19.89
C SER A 31 5.51 14.09 -20.18
N ASP A 32 4.59 14.78 -19.50
CA ASP A 32 4.36 16.22 -19.68
C ASP A 32 5.66 17.03 -19.51
N VAL A 33 6.45 16.72 -18.48
CA VAL A 33 7.72 17.41 -18.19
C VAL A 33 8.73 17.19 -19.32
N THR A 34 8.88 15.95 -19.79
CA THR A 34 9.79 15.62 -20.89
C THR A 34 9.38 16.33 -22.18
N GLU A 35 8.11 16.26 -22.55
CA GLU A 35 7.57 16.91 -23.76
C GLU A 35 7.68 18.44 -23.71
N ALA A 36 7.52 19.04 -22.53
CA ALA A 36 7.62 20.49 -22.36
C ALA A 36 9.08 21.01 -22.45
N ILE A 37 10.06 20.23 -21.99
CA ILE A 37 11.46 20.66 -21.94
C ILE A 37 12.19 20.46 -23.27
N GLU A 38 11.88 19.42 -24.03
CA GLU A 38 12.50 19.17 -25.34
C GLU A 38 12.56 20.40 -26.27
N PRO A 39 11.47 21.16 -26.51
CA PRO A 39 11.52 22.33 -27.37
C PRO A 39 12.38 23.46 -26.78
N VAL A 40 12.43 23.59 -25.46
CA VAL A 40 13.27 24.59 -24.78
C VAL A 40 14.74 24.25 -24.99
N LEU A 41 15.13 22.99 -24.81
CA LEU A 41 16.49 22.53 -25.07
C LEU A 41 16.89 22.74 -26.53
N ALA A 42 15.99 22.47 -27.48
CA ALA A 42 16.22 22.71 -28.89
C ALA A 42 16.48 24.20 -29.20
N GLN A 43 15.69 25.10 -28.61
CA GLN A 43 15.88 26.54 -28.78
C GLN A 43 17.19 27.04 -28.15
N VAL A 44 17.55 26.56 -26.97
CA VAL A 44 18.81 26.96 -26.33
C VAL A 44 20.03 26.40 -27.08
N ALA A 45 19.93 25.20 -27.65
CA ALA A 45 20.97 24.65 -28.51
C ALA A 45 21.19 25.54 -29.76
N LEU A 46 20.10 26.00 -30.39
CA LEU A 46 20.16 26.95 -31.52
C LEU A 46 20.75 28.30 -31.11
N ALA A 47 20.56 28.73 -29.86
CA ALA A 47 21.06 29.99 -29.32
C ALA A 47 22.55 29.95 -28.90
N GLY A 48 23.30 28.90 -29.27
CA GLY A 48 24.73 28.78 -28.98
C GLY A 48 25.05 27.95 -27.72
N ASN A 49 24.09 27.14 -27.26
CA ASN A 49 24.29 26.14 -26.21
C ASN A 49 24.78 26.73 -24.88
N HIS A 50 24.01 27.67 -24.36
CA HIS A 50 24.27 28.32 -23.07
C HIS A 50 24.28 27.30 -21.92
N ALA A 51 25.08 27.51 -20.87
CA ALA A 51 25.17 26.59 -19.72
C ALA A 51 23.80 26.23 -19.11
N ILE A 52 22.85 27.16 -19.18
CA ILE A 52 21.45 27.00 -18.75
C ILE A 52 20.75 25.83 -19.47
N ALA A 53 21.09 25.50 -20.72
CA ALA A 53 20.53 24.33 -21.40
C ALA A 53 20.94 23.03 -20.72
N SER A 54 22.21 22.94 -20.33
CA SER A 54 22.75 21.74 -19.66
C SER A 54 22.10 21.57 -18.29
N ASP A 55 21.95 22.65 -17.54
CA ASP A 55 21.32 22.62 -16.21
C ASP A 55 19.84 22.27 -16.32
N LEU A 56 19.12 22.86 -17.28
CA LEU A 56 17.70 22.58 -17.52
C LEU A 56 17.48 21.13 -17.97
N GLY A 57 18.33 20.61 -18.86
CA GLY A 57 18.26 19.23 -19.31
C GLY A 57 18.53 18.26 -18.17
N SER A 58 19.53 18.55 -17.33
CA SER A 58 19.86 17.74 -16.15
C SER A 58 18.70 17.73 -15.15
N LEU A 59 18.12 18.90 -14.85
CA LEU A 59 16.95 19.02 -13.97
C LEU A 59 15.75 18.25 -14.52
N SER A 60 15.51 18.28 -15.84
CA SER A 60 14.44 17.51 -16.47
C SER A 60 14.61 16.01 -16.27
N VAL A 61 15.82 15.50 -16.45
CA VAL A 61 16.15 14.09 -16.28
C VAL A 61 15.96 13.67 -14.82
N GLU A 62 16.39 14.51 -13.88
CA GLU A 62 16.23 14.27 -12.44
C GLU A 62 14.75 14.25 -12.02
N ILE A 63 13.95 15.23 -12.47
CA ILE A 63 12.50 15.25 -12.23
C ILE A 63 11.84 14.00 -12.80
N PHE A 64 12.18 13.62 -14.04
CA PHE A 64 11.63 12.42 -14.66
C PHE A 64 11.99 11.14 -13.89
N ALA A 65 13.24 11.02 -13.44
CA ALA A 65 13.70 9.89 -12.64
C ALA A 65 12.92 9.78 -11.32
N HIS A 66 12.78 10.88 -10.58
CA HIS A 66 12.02 10.90 -9.32
C HIS A 66 10.53 10.60 -9.52
N LEU A 67 9.91 11.10 -10.61
CA LEU A 67 8.53 10.77 -10.93
C LEU A 67 8.35 9.28 -11.22
N ARG A 68 9.29 8.65 -11.97
CA ARG A 68 9.25 7.19 -12.20
C ARG A 68 9.46 6.39 -10.91
N GLU A 69 10.33 6.86 -10.03
CA GLU A 69 10.55 6.24 -8.73
C GLU A 69 9.27 6.27 -7.89
N LEU A 70 8.58 7.42 -7.83
CA LEU A 70 7.28 7.53 -7.16
C LEU A 70 6.23 6.58 -7.73
N VAL A 71 6.13 6.48 -9.06
CA VAL A 71 5.22 5.53 -9.73
C VAL A 71 5.51 4.09 -9.29
N ARG A 72 6.79 3.71 -9.25
CA ARG A 72 7.20 2.39 -8.77
C ARG A 72 6.83 2.19 -7.31
N THR A 73 7.10 3.16 -6.45
CA THR A 73 6.76 3.10 -5.02
C THR A 73 5.26 2.92 -4.79
N PHE A 74 4.39 3.59 -5.57
CA PHE A 74 2.94 3.41 -5.47
C PHE A 74 2.51 1.99 -5.85
N ASN A 75 3.05 1.45 -6.94
CA ASN A 75 2.73 0.08 -7.37
C ASN A 75 3.26 -0.99 -6.40
N ASP A 76 4.46 -0.80 -5.87
CA ASP A 76 5.05 -1.69 -4.86
C ASP A 76 4.23 -1.65 -3.56
N SER A 77 3.75 -0.45 -3.17
CA SER A 77 2.89 -0.27 -2.00
C SER A 77 1.52 -0.92 -2.17
N ALA A 78 0.91 -0.80 -3.36
CA ALA A 78 -0.35 -1.49 -3.68
C ALA A 78 -0.21 -3.01 -3.52
N THR A 79 0.84 -3.57 -4.12
CA THR A 79 1.13 -5.01 -4.02
C THR A 79 1.37 -5.45 -2.56
N ALA A 80 2.05 -4.63 -1.77
CA ALA A 80 2.29 -4.92 -0.36
C ALA A 80 1.00 -4.89 0.47
N LEU A 81 0.11 -3.92 0.20
CA LEU A 81 -1.19 -3.80 0.86
C LEU A 81 -2.09 -5.00 0.54
N ASP A 82 -2.12 -5.46 -0.71
CA ASP A 82 -2.89 -6.65 -1.09
C ASP A 82 -2.40 -7.89 -0.32
N ARG A 83 -1.09 -8.11 -0.26
CA ARG A 83 -0.53 -9.23 0.51
C ARG A 83 -0.89 -9.17 1.99
N ILE A 84 -0.83 -7.98 2.58
CA ILE A 84 -1.21 -7.78 3.98
C ILE A 84 -2.69 -8.11 4.18
N ALA A 85 -3.57 -7.65 3.27
CA ALA A 85 -5.00 -7.92 3.35
C ALA A 85 -5.29 -9.42 3.23
N ASP A 86 -4.67 -10.10 2.25
CA ASP A 86 -4.83 -11.54 2.03
C ASP A 86 -4.35 -12.35 3.25
N ASP A 87 -3.20 -11.99 3.84
CA ASP A 87 -2.68 -12.62 5.04
C ASP A 87 -3.62 -12.42 6.25
N PHE A 88 -4.18 -11.22 6.42
CA PHE A 88 -5.14 -10.95 7.50
C PHE A 88 -6.41 -11.78 7.36
N VAL A 89 -6.96 -11.89 6.15
CA VAL A 89 -8.15 -12.71 5.88
C VAL A 89 -7.86 -14.19 6.17
N ALA A 90 -6.71 -14.70 5.72
CA ALA A 90 -6.32 -16.09 5.99
C ALA A 90 -6.16 -16.38 7.50
N VAL A 91 -5.56 -15.45 8.25
CA VAL A 91 -5.41 -15.58 9.70
C VAL A 91 -6.76 -15.50 10.43
N ASP A 92 -7.66 -14.61 10.02
CA ASP A 92 -9.01 -14.50 10.59
C ASP A 92 -9.83 -15.78 10.35
N ASP A 93 -9.79 -16.32 9.14
CA ASP A 93 -10.44 -17.59 8.80
C ASP A 93 -9.87 -18.76 9.60
N ALA A 94 -8.55 -18.83 9.77
CA ALA A 94 -7.89 -19.86 10.58
C ALA A 94 -8.28 -19.74 12.07
N ALA A 95 -8.33 -18.52 12.60
CA ALA A 95 -8.75 -18.26 13.98
C ALA A 95 -10.22 -18.65 14.21
N ARG A 96 -11.10 -18.33 13.25
CA ARG A 96 -12.51 -18.74 13.28
C ARG A 96 -12.66 -20.26 13.31
N LEU A 97 -11.99 -20.96 12.40
CA LEU A 97 -12.03 -22.43 12.33
C LEU A 97 -11.47 -23.08 13.61
N TRP A 98 -10.38 -22.54 14.16
CA TRP A 98 -9.83 -22.99 15.43
C TRP A 98 -10.85 -22.79 16.56
N PHE A 99 -11.45 -21.62 16.67
CA PHE A 99 -12.42 -21.30 17.72
C PHE A 99 -13.66 -22.20 17.66
N GLU A 100 -14.20 -22.46 16.46
CA GLU A 100 -15.32 -23.38 16.25
C GLU A 100 -15.00 -24.80 16.72
N GLY A 101 -13.76 -25.27 16.50
CA GLY A 101 -13.29 -26.58 16.98
C GLY A 101 -12.98 -26.67 18.48
N GLN A 102 -12.87 -25.53 19.17
CA GLN A 102 -12.49 -25.46 20.58
C GLN A 102 -13.60 -24.93 21.50
N GLN A 103 -14.84 -24.82 21.01
CA GLN A 103 -15.98 -24.34 21.82
C GLN A 103 -16.15 -25.07 23.16
N GLN A 104 -15.77 -26.35 23.22
CA GLN A 104 -15.79 -27.15 24.46
C GLN A 104 -14.87 -26.64 25.57
N TYR A 105 -13.88 -25.79 25.26
CA TYR A 105 -12.97 -25.17 26.22
C TYR A 105 -13.30 -23.70 26.50
N VAL A 106 -14.38 -23.17 25.90
CA VAL A 106 -14.83 -21.80 26.07
C VAL A 106 -15.95 -21.76 27.10
N GLY A 107 -15.58 -21.41 28.33
CA GLY A 107 -16.45 -21.36 29.51
C GLY A 107 -15.67 -21.80 30.75
N ASP A 108 -16.01 -21.27 31.93
CA ASP A 108 -15.42 -21.75 33.18
C ASP A 108 -15.73 -23.25 33.31
N PRO A 109 -14.74 -24.13 33.50
CA PRO A 109 -15.03 -25.53 33.79
C PRO A 109 -15.86 -25.58 35.07
N ASP A 110 -16.93 -26.39 35.11
CA ASP A 110 -17.62 -26.72 36.36
C ASP A 110 -16.59 -27.38 37.29
N LEU A 111 -15.98 -26.58 38.17
CA LEU A 111 -15.07 -27.07 39.18
C LEU A 111 -15.91 -27.93 40.13
N PRO A 112 -15.53 -29.19 40.41
CA PRO A 112 -16.22 -29.99 41.41
C PRO A 112 -16.19 -29.21 42.73
N ALA A 113 -17.39 -28.99 43.31
CA ALA A 113 -17.52 -28.29 44.58
C ALA A 113 -16.55 -28.89 45.60
N GLU A 114 -15.76 -28.02 46.27
CA GLU A 114 -14.84 -28.46 47.31
C GLU A 114 -15.59 -29.34 48.33
N PRO A 115 -15.01 -30.47 48.78
CA PRO A 115 -15.63 -31.28 49.82
C PRO A 115 -15.82 -30.41 51.06
N THR A 116 -17.06 -30.15 51.44
CA THR A 116 -17.38 -29.44 52.69
C THR A 116 -16.69 -30.17 53.85
N ALA A 117 -15.76 -29.50 54.51
CA ALA A 117 -15.07 -30.01 55.69
C ALA A 117 -16.12 -30.40 56.76
N PRO A 118 -15.88 -31.50 57.52
CA PRO A 118 -16.84 -31.94 58.53
C PRO A 118 -17.02 -30.87 59.61
N GLU A 119 -18.28 -30.61 59.96
CA GLU A 119 -18.67 -29.69 61.04
C GLU A 119 -18.03 -30.14 62.36
N VAL A 120 -17.40 -29.20 63.07
CA VAL A 120 -16.72 -29.39 64.37
C VAL A 120 -17.71 -29.29 65.52
#